data_AF-A0A8T3ZPB0-F1
#
_entry.id   AF-A0A8T3ZPB0-F1
#
_cell.length_a   1.000
_cell.length_b   1.000
_cell.length_c   1.000
_cell.angle_alpha   90.00
_cell.angle_beta   90.00
_cell.angle_gamma   90.00
#
_symmetry.space_group_name_H-M   'P 1'
#
loop_
_entity.id
_entity.type
_entity.pdbx_description
1 polymer ?
#
loop_
_entity_poly.entity_id
_entity_poly.type
_entity_poly.pdbx_seq_one_letter_code
_entity_poly.pdbx_strand_id
1 'polypeptide(L)'
;METFNKKTEYEKADDIPKLYETEDIPTEKKIIYQKWEIPQIGFYWLIAELDRGENIAYGYANLNDDLFAEWGYISIEEIIENNASFCRDWKPCTFEEAQKRLTQTPSRHDFVF
;
A
#
# COMPACT_ATOMS: atom_id res chain seq x y z
N MET A 1 39.32 6.58 0.49
CA MET A 1 38.20 7.49 0.78
C MET A 1 36.96 6.82 0.23
N GLU A 2 36.32 6.00 1.05
CA GLU A 2 35.09 5.30 0.68
C GLU A 2 33.91 6.26 0.84
N THR A 3 33.26 6.58 -0.26
CA THR A 3 32.05 7.39 -0.31
C THR A 3 30.90 6.56 0.26
N PHE A 4 30.51 6.86 1.49
CA PHE A 4 29.26 6.39 2.09
C PHE A 4 28.08 6.91 1.27
N ASN A 5 27.56 6.06 0.38
CA ASN A 5 26.35 6.34 -0.37
C ASN A 5 25.16 6.13 0.56
N LYS A 6 24.57 7.23 1.04
CA LYS A 6 23.39 7.22 1.90
C LYS A 6 22.17 6.91 1.04
N LYS A 7 22.02 5.64 0.64
CA LYS A 7 20.83 5.13 -0.02
C LYS A 7 19.66 5.24 0.96
N THR A 8 18.68 6.07 0.63
CA THR A 8 17.42 6.14 1.36
C THR A 8 16.69 4.80 1.18
N GLU A 9 16.10 4.27 2.26
CA GLU A 9 15.57 2.89 2.39
C GLU A 9 14.35 2.55 1.50
N TYR A 10 14.18 3.23 0.37
CA TYR A 10 13.22 2.89 -0.69
C TYR A 10 13.78 1.84 -1.67
N GLU A 11 14.91 1.19 -1.34
CA GLU A 11 15.63 0.22 -2.19
C GLU A 11 14.87 -1.07 -2.52
N LYS A 12 13.70 -1.33 -1.92
CA LYS A 12 12.81 -2.43 -2.37
C LYS A 12 11.77 -1.98 -3.38
N ALA A 13 11.85 -0.73 -3.85
CA ALA A 13 10.99 -0.27 -4.93
C ALA A 13 11.28 -1.03 -6.22
N ASP A 14 12.49 -1.56 -6.47
CA ASP A 14 12.84 -2.22 -7.75
C ASP A 14 12.00 -3.47 -8.06
N ASP A 15 11.45 -4.14 -7.05
CA ASP A 15 10.62 -5.34 -7.24
C ASP A 15 9.14 -5.05 -7.56
N ILE A 16 8.71 -3.78 -7.50
CA ILE A 16 7.31 -3.42 -7.75
C ILE A 16 7.06 -3.36 -9.25
N PRO A 17 6.05 -4.09 -9.77
CA PRO A 17 5.69 -4.03 -11.18
C PRO A 17 5.37 -2.60 -11.62
N LYS A 18 5.70 -2.27 -12.87
CA LYS A 18 5.25 -1.02 -13.49
C LYS A 18 3.75 -1.06 -13.74
N LEU A 19 3.16 0.10 -13.98
CA LEU A 19 1.75 0.18 -14.37
C LEU A 19 1.49 -0.70 -15.61
N TYR A 20 0.40 -1.45 -15.55
CA TYR A 20 -0.07 -2.38 -16.57
C TYR A 20 0.78 -3.65 -16.75
N GLU A 21 1.90 -3.80 -16.03
CA GLU A 21 2.77 -4.98 -16.15
C GLU A 21 2.08 -6.27 -15.66
N THR A 22 1.08 -6.13 -14.80
CA THR A 22 0.28 -7.26 -14.30
C THR A 22 -1.21 -7.16 -14.65
N GLU A 23 -1.55 -6.50 -15.76
CA GLU A 23 -2.95 -6.30 -16.19
C GLU A 23 -3.70 -7.62 -16.45
N ASP A 24 -3.01 -8.65 -16.92
CA ASP A 24 -3.57 -9.99 -17.12
C ASP A 24 -3.82 -10.76 -15.81
N ILE A 25 -3.37 -10.23 -14.66
CA ILE A 25 -3.56 -10.84 -13.35
C ILE A 25 -4.84 -10.28 -12.72
N PRO A 26 -5.83 -11.14 -12.37
CA PRO A 26 -7.02 -10.72 -11.64
C PRO A 26 -6.64 -9.99 -10.34
N THR A 27 -7.41 -8.97 -9.98
CA THR A 27 -7.11 -8.10 -8.83
C THR A 27 -6.97 -8.90 -7.52
N GLU A 28 -7.79 -9.92 -7.31
CA GLU A 28 -7.71 -10.81 -6.14
C GLU A 28 -6.38 -11.59 -6.03
N LYS A 29 -5.65 -11.75 -7.13
CA LYS A 29 -4.35 -12.45 -7.20
C LYS A 29 -3.16 -11.50 -7.28
N LYS A 30 -3.38 -10.18 -7.34
CA LYS A 30 -2.28 -9.21 -7.37
C LYS A 30 -1.48 -9.28 -6.07
N ILE A 31 -0.17 -9.07 -6.20
CA ILE A 31 0.73 -8.95 -5.05
C ILE A 31 0.71 -7.49 -4.58
N ILE A 32 0.53 -7.29 -3.29
CA ILE A 32 0.56 -5.98 -2.64
C ILE A 32 1.96 -5.75 -2.09
N TYR A 33 2.70 -4.85 -2.72
CA TYR A 33 4.09 -4.54 -2.37
C TYR A 33 4.22 -3.48 -1.28
N GLN A 34 3.27 -2.54 -1.22
CA GLN A 34 3.27 -1.48 -0.22
C GLN A 34 1.91 -1.34 0.44
N LYS A 35 1.93 -0.93 1.70
CA LYS A 35 0.75 -0.44 2.41
C LYS A 35 1.02 0.99 2.88
N TRP A 36 0.08 1.87 2.60
CA TRP A 36 0.02 3.22 3.13
C TRP A 36 -1.22 3.35 4.00
N GLU A 37 -1.13 4.01 5.13
CA GLU A 37 -2.25 4.06 6.07
C GLU A 37 -2.27 5.31 6.95
N ILE A 38 -3.49 5.64 7.39
CA ILE A 38 -3.75 6.53 8.52
C ILE A 38 -4.46 5.66 9.57
N PRO A 39 -3.71 4.99 10.47
CA PRO A 39 -4.28 3.97 11.36
C PRO A 39 -5.42 4.48 12.24
N GLN A 40 -5.41 5.78 12.58
CA GLN A 40 -6.38 6.40 13.49
C GLN A 40 -7.79 6.44 12.91
N ILE A 41 -7.93 6.43 11.59
CA ILE A 41 -9.21 6.54 10.90
C ILE A 41 -9.53 5.33 10.02
N GLY A 42 -8.71 4.26 10.08
CA GLY A 42 -8.93 3.05 9.28
C GLY A 42 -8.71 3.21 7.77
N PHE A 43 -8.12 4.33 7.33
CA PHE A 43 -7.78 4.58 5.94
C PHE A 43 -6.54 3.78 5.54
N TYR A 44 -6.57 3.13 4.38
CA TYR A 44 -5.39 2.52 3.80
C TYR A 44 -5.42 2.45 2.27
N TRP A 45 -4.23 2.45 1.69
CA TRP A 45 -3.95 2.08 0.30
C TRP A 45 -3.02 0.86 0.27
N LEU A 46 -3.36 -0.11 -0.58
CA LEU A 46 -2.57 -1.30 -0.86
C LEU A 46 -2.06 -1.24 -2.29
N ILE A 47 -0.76 -1.00 -2.47
CA ILE A 47 -0.17 -0.72 -3.78
C ILE A 47 0.33 -2.02 -4.43
N ALA A 48 -0.11 -2.27 -5.66
CA ALA A 48 0.29 -3.43 -6.46
C ALA A 48 1.29 -3.06 -7.56
N GLU A 49 1.15 -1.88 -8.15
CA GLU A 49 2.01 -1.41 -9.26
C GLU A 49 2.40 0.05 -9.04
N LEU A 50 3.56 0.46 -9.54
CA LEU A 50 4.09 1.81 -9.36
C LEU A 50 4.89 2.28 -10.58
N ASP A 51 4.41 3.36 -11.22
CA ASP A 51 5.24 4.19 -12.08
C ASP A 51 6.10 5.11 -11.19
N ARG A 52 7.41 4.87 -11.21
CA ARG A 52 8.39 5.63 -10.42
C ARG A 52 8.83 6.93 -11.10
N GLY A 53 8.58 7.08 -12.40
CA GLY A 53 8.86 8.30 -13.13
C GLY A 53 7.86 9.39 -12.79
N GLU A 54 6.58 9.01 -12.74
CA GLU A 54 5.46 9.93 -12.45
C GLU A 54 4.93 9.82 -11.01
N ASN A 55 5.45 8.90 -10.20
CA ASN A 55 4.95 8.57 -8.85
C ASN A 55 3.45 8.24 -8.81
N ILE A 56 2.95 7.59 -9.86
CA ILE A 56 1.57 7.11 -9.94
C ILE A 56 1.54 5.63 -9.60
N ALA A 57 0.73 5.27 -8.62
CA ALA A 57 0.51 3.92 -8.18
C ALA A 57 -0.85 3.39 -8.66
N TYR A 58 -0.93 2.08 -8.88
CA TYR A 58 -2.19 1.36 -8.99
C TYR A 58 -2.34 0.42 -7.78
N GLY A 59 -3.52 0.46 -7.16
CA GLY A 59 -3.76 -0.26 -5.92
C GLY A 59 -5.20 -0.23 -5.46
N TYR A 60 -5.43 -0.81 -4.28
CA TYR A 60 -6.73 -0.86 -3.63
C TYR A 60 -6.82 0.16 -2.50
N ALA A 61 -7.85 0.99 -2.54
CA ALA A 61 -8.16 1.99 -1.54
C ALA A 61 -9.31 1.51 -0.65
N ASN A 62 -9.18 1.70 0.66
CA ASN A 62 -10.30 1.62 1.59
C ASN A 62 -10.25 2.84 2.51
N LEU A 63 -11.32 3.63 2.48
CA LEU A 63 -11.46 4.88 3.23
C LEU A 63 -12.22 4.64 4.55
N ASN A 64 -12.02 3.47 5.17
CA ASN A 64 -12.79 2.96 6.30
C ASN A 64 -14.28 2.75 5.98
N ASP A 65 -14.57 2.38 4.73
CA ASP A 65 -15.88 1.94 4.30
C ASP A 65 -15.73 0.89 3.20
N ASP A 66 -16.00 -0.37 3.56
CA ASP A 66 -15.86 -1.51 2.66
C ASP A 66 -16.81 -1.42 1.44
N LEU A 67 -17.90 -0.66 1.52
CA LEU A 67 -18.83 -0.46 0.40
C LEU A 67 -18.27 0.45 -0.69
N PHE A 68 -17.34 1.34 -0.32
CA PHE A 68 -16.69 2.28 -1.24
C PHE A 68 -15.23 1.92 -1.54
N ALA A 69 -14.77 0.76 -1.06
CA ALA A 69 -13.41 0.33 -1.29
C ALA A 69 -13.22 -0.16 -2.73
N GLU A 70 -12.20 0.36 -3.41
CA GLU A 70 -12.05 0.21 -4.86
C GLU A 70 -10.59 0.08 -5.31
N TRP A 71 -10.41 -0.45 -6.52
CA TRP A 71 -9.12 -0.42 -7.20
C TRP A 71 -9.01 0.81 -8.07
N GLY A 72 -7.90 1.53 -7.98
CA GLY A 72 -7.72 2.77 -8.71
C GLY A 72 -6.28 3.21 -8.80
N TYR A 73 -6.11 4.38 -9.41
CA TYR A 73 -4.83 5.06 -9.52
C TYR A 73 -4.74 6.20 -8.51
N ILE A 74 -3.55 6.44 -8.01
CA ILE A 74 -3.29 7.50 -7.03
C ILE A 74 -1.85 7.97 -7.16
N SER A 75 -1.60 9.26 -6.94
CA SER A 75 -0.23 9.75 -6.81
C SER A 75 0.31 9.47 -5.40
N ILE A 76 1.59 9.11 -5.29
CA ILE A 76 2.24 8.94 -3.98
C ILE A 76 2.25 10.28 -3.22
N GLU A 77 2.38 11.38 -3.93
CA GLU A 77 2.29 12.74 -3.39
C GLU A 77 0.95 12.97 -2.69
N GLU A 78 -0.18 12.65 -3.33
CA GLU A 78 -1.52 12.83 -2.74
C GLU A 78 -1.70 11.97 -1.48
N ILE A 79 -1.17 10.74 -1.45
CA ILE A 79 -1.17 9.90 -0.25
C ILE A 79 -0.45 10.61 0.91
N ILE A 80 0.74 11.17 0.63
CA ILE A 80 1.55 11.88 1.63
C ILE A 80 0.88 13.19 2.07
N GLU A 81 0.33 13.97 1.14
CA GLU A 81 -0.39 15.22 1.44
C GLU A 81 -1.61 15.00 2.33
N ASN A 82 -2.25 13.84 2.22
CA ASN A 82 -3.34 13.42 3.10
C ASN A 82 -2.87 12.84 4.45
N ASN A 83 -1.57 12.91 4.77
CA ASN A 83 -0.93 12.43 6.00
C ASN A 83 -0.91 10.90 6.16
N ALA A 84 -1.09 10.14 5.08
CA ALA A 84 -0.89 8.71 5.15
C ALA A 84 0.61 8.37 5.25
N SER A 85 0.90 7.37 6.07
CA SER A 85 2.26 6.93 6.36
C SER A 85 2.55 5.58 5.72
N PHE A 86 3.78 5.39 5.25
CA PHE A 86 4.24 4.12 4.70
C PHE A 86 4.45 3.09 5.82
N CYS A 87 3.81 1.92 5.68
CA CYS A 87 3.93 0.81 6.60
C CYS A 87 5.25 0.06 6.38
N ARG A 88 6.30 0.42 7.13
CA ARG A 88 7.67 -0.12 6.95
C ARG A 88 7.78 -1.63 7.17
N ASP A 89 6.92 -2.19 8.01
CA ASP A 89 6.92 -3.62 8.33
C ASP A 89 6.09 -4.45 7.33
N TRP A 90 5.51 -3.80 6.30
CA TRP A 90 4.77 -4.50 5.27
C TRP A 90 5.69 -5.42 4.46
N LYS A 91 5.23 -6.66 4.28
CA LYS A 91 5.89 -7.66 3.44
C LYS A 91 4.98 -8.01 2.27
N PRO A 92 5.51 -8.05 1.03
CA PRO A 92 4.74 -8.44 -0.14
C PRO A 92 3.93 -9.71 0.09
N CYS A 93 2.66 -9.68 -0.28
CA CYS A 93 1.70 -10.76 -0.08
C CYS A 93 0.57 -10.64 -1.10
N THR A 94 -0.25 -11.67 -1.26
CA THR A 94 -1.41 -11.56 -2.16
C THR A 94 -2.43 -10.58 -1.60
N PHE A 95 -3.26 -9.99 -2.47
CA PHE A 95 -4.37 -9.15 -2.03
C PHE A 95 -5.30 -9.86 -1.04
N GLU A 96 -5.59 -11.14 -1.28
CA GLU A 96 -6.36 -11.97 -0.35
C GLU A 96 -5.73 -12.07 1.05
N GLU A 97 -4.41 -12.28 1.13
CA GLU A 97 -3.68 -12.30 2.39
C GLU A 97 -3.67 -10.93 3.07
N ALA A 98 -3.51 -9.86 2.29
CA ALA A 98 -3.56 -8.49 2.78
C ALA A 98 -4.91 -8.20 3.47
N GLN A 99 -6.03 -8.55 2.83
CA GLN A 99 -7.36 -8.38 3.42
C GLN A 99 -7.54 -9.19 4.71
N LYS A 100 -7.03 -10.42 4.78
CA LYS A 100 -7.07 -11.23 6.00
C LYS A 100 -6.29 -10.59 7.15
N ARG A 101 -5.13 -9.98 6.88
CA ARG A 101 -4.32 -9.29 7.91
C ARG A 101 -5.03 -8.07 8.47
N LEU A 102 -5.74 -7.34 7.61
CA LEU A 102 -6.43 -6.11 8.00
C LEU A 102 -7.72 -6.39 8.80
N THR A 103 -8.48 -7.42 8.42
CA THR A 103 -9.71 -7.81 9.13
C THR A 103 -9.45 -8.49 10.48
N GLN A 104 -8.26 -9.06 10.70
CA GLN A 104 -7.86 -9.69 11.97
C GLN A 104 -7.25 -8.70 12.98
N THR A 105 -7.09 -7.43 12.61
CA THR A 105 -6.62 -6.42 13.55
C THR A 105 -7.80 -5.99 14.43
N PRO A 106 -7.82 -6.32 15.74
CA PRO A 106 -8.97 -6.00 16.59
C PRO A 106 -9.18 -4.49 16.63
N SER A 107 -10.44 -4.09 16.50
CA SER A 107 -10.81 -2.69 16.57
C SER A 107 -10.44 -2.16 17.96
N ARG A 108 -9.90 -0.94 18.04
CA ARG A 108 -9.54 -0.33 19.33
C ARG A 108 -10.76 -0.10 20.26
N HIS A 109 -11.98 -0.33 19.76
CA HIS A 109 -13.23 -0.30 20.52
C HIS A 109 -13.49 -1.59 21.33
N ASP A 110 -12.73 -2.67 21.11
CA ASP A 110 -12.92 -3.93 21.83
C ASP A 110 -12.21 -3.95 23.21
N PHE A 111 -11.52 -2.86 23.58
CA PHE A 111 -10.90 -2.66 24.89
C PHE A 111 -11.60 -1.56 25.68
N VAL A 112 -12.88 -1.77 26.01
CA VAL A 112 -13.52 -1.05 27.12
C VAL A 112 -13.64 -2.04 28.27
N PHE A 113 -12.76 -1.87 29.27
CA PHE A 113 -12.84 -2.55 30.57
C PHE A 113 -13.88 -1.88 31.47
#